data_AF-A0A8S3JJK3-F1
#
_entry.id   AF-A0A8S3JJK3-F1
#
_cell.length_a   1.000
_cell.length_b   1.000
_cell.length_c   1.000
_cell.angle_alpha   90.00
_cell.angle_beta   90.00
_cell.angle_gamma   90.00
#
_symmetry.space_group_name_H-M   'P 1'
#
loop_
_entity.id
_entity.type
_entity.pdbx_description
1 polymer ?
#
loop_
_entity_poly.entity_id
_entity_poly.type
_entity_poly.pdbx_seq_one_letter_code
_entity_poly.pdbx_strand_id
1 'polypeptide(L)'
;MDYFVLACEILFIIFTVYYTVEETLEIMRFKLHYFKTIWNILDIVIISISYICIAFNIYRQVEVGRLLDELLRDQNTFADFEFLTYWQTQFNNIIAFAIFLAWIK
;
A
#
# COMPACT_ATOMS: atom_id res chain seq x y z
N MET A 1 -17.97 -11.77 6.17
CA MET A 1 -16.58 -11.63 5.69
C MET A 1 -16.28 -10.18 5.36
N ASP A 2 -17.19 -9.45 4.72
CA ASP A 2 -17.00 -8.05 4.31
C ASP A 2 -16.75 -7.09 5.47
N TYR A 3 -17.46 -7.24 6.59
CA TYR A 3 -17.24 -6.43 7.79
C TYR A 3 -15.85 -6.61 8.41
N PHE A 4 -15.27 -7.80 8.31
CA PHE A 4 -13.93 -8.07 8.83
C PHE A 4 -12.86 -7.43 7.93
N VAL A 5 -13.01 -7.56 6.61
CA VAL A 5 -12.13 -6.92 5.62
C VAL A 5 -12.17 -5.40 5.78
N LEU A 6 -13.37 -4.82 5.90
CA LEU A 6 -13.54 -3.38 6.14
C LEU A 6 -12.86 -2.94 7.44
N ALA A 7 -12.99 -3.70 8.52
CA ALA A 7 -12.31 -3.39 9.78
C ALA A 7 -10.78 -3.44 9.63
N CYS A 8 -10.24 -4.41 8.87
CA CYS A 8 -8.81 -4.48 8.57
C CYS A 8 -8.33 -3.30 7.73
N GLU A 9 -9.10 -2.85 6.73
CA GLU A 9 -8.76 -1.68 5.92
C GLU A 9 -8.73 -0.40 6.76
N ILE A 10 -9.73 -0.19 7.61
CA ILE A 10 -9.77 0.95 8.53
C ILE A 10 -8.57 0.94 9.47
N LEU A 11 -8.26 -0.22 10.04
CA LEU A 11 -7.11 -0.38 10.93
C LEU A 11 -5.79 -0.09 10.19
N PHE A 12 -5.63 -0.57 8.95
CA PHE A 12 -4.46 -0.30 8.12
C PHE A 12 -4.28 1.20 7.83
N ILE A 13 -5.37 1.91 7.53
CA ILE A 13 -5.34 3.37 7.32
C ILE A 13 -4.93 4.09 8.60
N ILE A 14 -5.52 3.72 9.76
CA ILE A 14 -5.17 4.33 11.06
C ILE A 14 -3.68 4.12 11.36
N PHE A 15 -3.15 2.91 11.18
CA PHE A 15 -1.73 2.63 11.38
C PHE A 15 -0.85 3.45 10.44
N THR A 16 -1.20 3.52 9.14
CA THR A 16 -0.44 4.30 8.15
C THR A 16 -0.36 5.77 8.54
N VAL A 17 -1.48 6.37 8.96
CA VAL A 17 -1.53 7.77 9.39
C VAL A 17 -0.71 7.98 10.66
N TYR A 18 -0.83 7.08 11.64
CA TYR A 18 -0.07 7.15 12.88
C TYR A 18 1.44 7.14 12.63
N TYR A 19 1.95 6.16 11.86
CA TYR A 19 3.38 6.09 11.49
C TYR A 19 3.84 7.31 10.68
N THR A 20 2.98 7.84 9.82
CA THR A 20 3.29 9.07 9.05
C THR A 20 3.50 10.27 9.97
N VAL A 21 2.69 10.42 11.02
CA VAL A 21 2.84 11.50 11.99
C VAL A 21 4.13 11.33 12.81
N GLU A 22 4.42 10.12 13.29
CA GLU A 22 5.67 9.84 14.01
C GLU A 22 6.91 10.16 13.16
N GLU A 23 6.98 9.64 11.93
CA GLU A 23 8.11 9.89 11.02
C GLU A 23 8.25 11.38 10.68
N THR A 24 7.13 12.09 10.49
CA THR A 24 7.15 13.54 10.22
C THR A 24 7.73 14.31 11.41
N LEU A 25 7.38 13.94 12.65
CA LEU A 25 7.94 14.56 13.86
C LEU A 25 9.43 14.27 14.00
N GLU A 26 9.88 13.07 13.63
CA GLU A 26 11.28 12.68 13.72
C GLU A 26 12.15 13.38 12.67
N ILE A 27 11.64 13.51 11.43
CA ILE A 27 12.24 14.32 10.36
C ILE A 27 12.37 15.79 10.79
N MET A 28 11.34 16.35 11.42
CA MET A 28 11.38 17.74 11.92
C MET A 28 12.48 17.94 12.97
N ARG A 29 12.75 16.94 13.82
CA ARG A 29 13.77 16.99 14.88
C ARG A 29 15.19 16.81 14.35
N PHE A 30 15.42 15.86 13.44
CA PHE A 30 16.77 15.49 12.96
C PHE A 30 17.17 16.11 11.61
N LYS A 31 16.24 16.77 10.89
CA LYS A 31 16.41 17.51 9.62
C LYS A 31 17.33 16.81 8.59
N LEU A 32 18.61 17.19 8.55
CA LEU A 32 19.58 16.75 7.54
C LEU A 32 20.36 15.48 7.97
N HIS A 33 20.39 15.17 9.27
CA HIS A 33 21.04 13.95 9.76
C HIS A 33 20.15 12.71 9.52
N TYR A 34 18.84 12.93 9.38
CA TYR A 34 17.85 11.88 9.11
C TYR A 34 18.14 11.13 7.80
N PHE A 35 18.55 11.84 6.74
CA PHE A 35 18.86 11.25 5.44
C PHE A 35 20.19 10.48 5.39
N LYS A 36 21.04 10.55 6.43
CA LYS A 36 22.30 9.78 6.46
C LYS A 36 22.12 8.33 6.91
N THR A 37 21.02 8.01 7.57
CA THR A 37 20.76 6.68 8.09
C THR A 37 19.92 5.90 7.09
N ILE A 38 20.48 4.83 6.53
CA ILE A 38 19.78 3.93 5.59
C ILE A 38 18.45 3.44 6.16
N TRP A 39 18.40 3.22 7.48
CA TRP A 39 17.20 2.81 8.20
C TRP A 39 16.04 3.80 8.11
N ASN A 40 16.33 5.09 8.13
CA ASN A 40 15.30 6.13 8.06
C ASN A 40 14.76 6.30 6.64
N ILE A 41 15.58 6.02 5.64
CA ILE A 41 15.13 5.94 4.23
C ILE A 41 14.20 4.74 4.06
N LEU A 42 14.50 3.60 4.70
CA LEU A 42 13.62 2.42 4.68
C LEU A 42 12.26 2.71 5.30
N ASP A 43 12.19 3.41 6.43
CA ASP A 43 10.93 3.79 7.08
C ASP A 43 10.06 4.68 6.16
N ILE A 44 10.65 5.71 5.51
CA ILE A 44 9.95 6.54 4.52
C ILE A 44 9.46 5.71 3.31
N VAL A 45 10.28 4.78 2.82
CA VAL A 45 9.92 3.90 1.70
C VAL A 45 8.71 3.04 2.06
N ILE A 46 8.67 2.46 3.26
CA ILE A 46 7.53 1.65 3.73
C ILE A 46 6.24 2.49 3.78
N ILE A 47 6.30 3.71 4.31
CA ILE A 47 5.13 4.60 4.37
C ILE A 47 4.64 4.96 2.96
N SER A 48 5.56 5.33 2.07
CA SER A 48 5.20 5.68 0.69
C SER A 48 4.52 4.52 -0.04
N ILE A 49 5.01 3.30 0.15
CA ILE A 49 4.41 2.09 -0.43
C ILE A 49 3.04 1.82 0.17
N SER A 50 2.84 2.05 1.47
CA SER A 50 1.54 1.88 2.14
C SER A 50 0.47 2.78 1.52
N TYR A 51 0.82 4.04 1.22
CA TYR A 51 -0.08 4.95 0.50
C TYR A 51 -0.40 4.48 -0.93
N ILE A 52 0.59 3.96 -1.65
CA ILE A 52 0.37 3.40 -2.99
C ILE A 52 -0.57 2.19 -2.92
N CYS A 53 -0.42 1.31 -1.93
CA CYS A 53 -1.32 0.18 -1.71
C CYS A 53 -2.76 0.63 -1.42
N ILE A 54 -2.97 1.67 -0.62
CA ILE A 54 -4.30 2.22 -0.35
C ILE A 54 -4.93 2.75 -1.64
N ALA A 55 -4.18 3.55 -2.41
CA ALA A 55 -4.66 4.09 -3.69
C ALA A 55 -5.00 2.97 -4.69
N PHE A 56 -4.17 1.93 -4.75
CA PHE A 56 -4.37 0.78 -5.61
C PHE A 56 -5.59 -0.06 -5.21
N ASN A 57 -5.83 -0.26 -3.92
CA ASN A 57 -7.02 -0.97 -3.43
C ASN A 57 -8.31 -0.21 -3.80
N ILE A 58 -8.31 1.12 -3.68
CA ILE A 58 -9.44 1.96 -4.11
C ILE A 58 -9.63 1.86 -5.62
N TYR A 59 -8.56 1.99 -6.40
CA TYR A 59 -8.60 1.86 -7.85
C TYR A 59 -9.16 0.50 -8.28
N ARG A 60 -8.66 -0.59 -7.67
CA ARG A 60 -9.15 -1.94 -7.91
C ARG A 60 -10.63 -2.07 -7.58
N GLN A 61 -11.09 -1.52 -6.47
CA GLN A 61 -12.51 -1.59 -6.09
C GLN A 61 -13.41 -0.91 -7.13
N VAL A 62 -12.98 0.24 -7.65
CA VAL A 62 -13.70 0.98 -8.70
C VAL A 62 -13.66 0.22 -10.03
N GLU A 63 -12.49 -0.26 -10.44
CA GLU A 63 -12.30 -0.93 -11.73
C GLU A 63 -12.99 -2.31 -11.76
N VAL A 64 -12.96 -3.06 -10.65
CA VAL A 64 -13.74 -4.31 -10.51
C VAL A 64 -15.23 -4.03 -10.65
N GLY A 65 -15.74 -2.95 -10.05
CA GLY A 65 -17.14 -2.55 -10.21
C GLY A 65 -17.49 -2.23 -11.67
N ARG A 66 -16.61 -1.51 -12.37
CA ARG A 66 -16.78 -1.16 -13.79
C ARG A 66 -16.76 -2.40 -14.69
N LEU A 67 -15.80 -3.30 -14.47
CA LEU A 67 -15.64 -4.53 -15.24
C LEU A 67 -16.79 -5.53 -15.00
N LEU A 68 -17.33 -5.59 -13.77
CA LEU A 68 -18.51 -6.40 -13.47
C LEU A 68 -19.76 -5.90 -14.21
N ASP A 69 -19.96 -4.58 -14.27
CA ASP A 69 -21.08 -3.98 -15.02
C ASP A 69 -20.95 -4.27 -16.53
N GLU A 70 -19.72 -4.22 -17.05
CA GLU A 70 -19.41 -4.52 -18.46
C GLU A 70 -19.61 -6.02 -18.78
N LEU A 71 -19.16 -6.93 -17.91
CA LEU A 71 -19.35 -8.39 -18.04
C LEU A 71 -20.81 -8.83 -17.93
N LEU A 72 -21.62 -8.13 -17.13
CA LEU A 72 -23.07 -8.36 -17.06
C LEU A 72 -23.78 -7.96 -18.37
N ARG A 73 -23.15 -7.06 -19.14
CA ARG A 73 -23.70 -6.52 -20.39
C ARG A 73 -23.21 -7.28 -21.62
N ASP A 74 -21.97 -7.77 -21.60
CA ASP A 74 -21.36 -8.57 -22.65
C ASP A 74 -20.49 -9.71 -22.07
N GLN A 75 -20.98 -10.95 -22.18
CA GLN A 75 -20.32 -12.13 -21.59
C GLN A 75 -19.07 -12.60 -22.35
N ASN A 76 -18.74 -11.98 -23.49
CA ASN A 76 -17.66 -12.44 -24.36
C ASN A 76 -16.35 -11.64 -24.21
N THR A 77 -16.32 -10.64 -23.31
CA THR A 77 -15.16 -9.77 -23.09
C THR A 77 -14.46 -10.15 -21.79
N PHE A 78 -13.16 -10.43 -21.83
CA PHE A 78 -12.39 -10.77 -20.63
C PHE A 78 -11.80 -9.52 -19.97
N ALA A 79 -12.03 -9.39 -18.67
CA ALA A 79 -11.43 -8.38 -17.82
C ALA A 79 -9.95 -8.73 -17.53
N ASP A 80 -9.02 -7.85 -17.95
CA ASP A 80 -7.59 -8.09 -17.80
C ASP A 80 -7.08 -7.67 -16.40
N PHE A 81 -7.22 -8.59 -15.43
CA PHE A 81 -6.71 -8.42 -14.06
C PHE A 81 -5.21 -8.73 -13.94
N GLU A 82 -4.54 -9.14 -15.02
CA GLU A 82 -3.15 -9.62 -14.98
C GLU A 82 -2.19 -8.49 -14.64
N PHE A 83 -2.34 -7.32 -15.28
CA PHE A 83 -1.54 -6.13 -14.98
C PHE A 83 -1.69 -5.69 -13.52
N LEU A 84 -2.93 -5.70 -13.02
CA LEU A 84 -3.25 -5.31 -11.65
C LEU A 84 -2.57 -6.26 -10.64
N THR A 85 -2.70 -7.57 -10.88
CA THR A 85 -2.12 -8.61 -10.03
C THR A 85 -0.59 -8.60 -10.09
N TYR A 86 -0.01 -8.31 -11.25
CA TYR A 86 1.44 -8.17 -11.44
C TYR A 86 2.02 -7.07 -10.56
N TRP A 87 1.45 -5.85 -10.63
CA TRP A 87 1.90 -4.74 -9.79
C TRP A 87 1.73 -5.05 -8.31
N GLN A 88 0.58 -5.59 -7.91
CA GLN A 88 0.33 -5.96 -6.53
C GLN A 88 1.35 -6.99 -5.99
N THR A 89 1.77 -7.96 -6.81
CA THR A 89 2.78 -8.95 -6.44
C THR A 89 4.15 -8.33 -6.24
N GLN A 90 4.55 -7.43 -7.16
CA GLN A 90 5.82 -6.71 -7.02
C GLN A 90 5.83 -5.84 -5.75
N PHE A 91 4.73 -5.15 -5.45
CA PHE A 91 4.61 -4.37 -4.21
C PHE A 91 4.74 -5.24 -2.96
N ASN A 92 4.07 -6.39 -2.92
CA ASN A 92 4.15 -7.29 -1.77
C ASN A 92 5.58 -7.79 -1.54
N ASN A 93 6.31 -8.09 -2.61
CA ASN A 93 7.73 -8.49 -2.52
C ASN A 93 8.61 -7.36 -1.96
N ILE A 94 8.38 -6.11 -2.36
CA ILE A 94 9.14 -4.95 -1.84
C ILE A 94 8.86 -4.77 -0.35
N ILE A 95 7.59 -4.87 0.08
CA ILE A 95 7.22 -4.78 1.51
C ILE A 95 7.88 -5.90 2.31
N ALA A 96 7.84 -7.14 1.81
CA ALA A 96 8.45 -8.27 2.49
C ALA A 96 9.96 -8.08 2.70
N PHE A 97 10.66 -7.55 1.68
CA PHE A 97 12.07 -7.20 1.80
C PHE A 97 12.31 -6.06 2.80
N ALA A 98 11.47 -5.03 2.77
CA ALA A 98 11.57 -3.90 3.70
C ALA A 98 11.33 -4.32 5.15
N ILE A 99 10.36 -5.19 5.42
CA ILE A 99 10.09 -5.76 6.75
C ILE A 99 11.27 -6.62 7.21
N PHE A 100 11.86 -7.43 6.31
CA PHE A 100 13.04 -8.22 6.63
C PHE A 100 14.21 -7.34 7.05
N LEU A 101 14.46 -6.25 6.33
CA LEU A 101 15.47 -5.27 6.71
C LEU A 101 15.10 -4.60 8.04
N ALA A 102 13.86 -4.13 8.21
CA ALA A 102 13.40 -3.50 9.44
C ALA A 102 13.55 -4.41 10.67
N TRP A 103 13.40 -5.74 10.52
CA TRP A 103 13.64 -6.69 11.60
C TRP A 103 15.12 -6.83 11.99
N ILE A 104 16.05 -6.53 11.07
CA ILE A 104 17.50 -6.55 11.32
C ILE A 104 17.97 -5.26 12.01
N LYS A 105 17.20 -4.16 11.94
CA LYS A 105 17.48 -2.90 12.63
C LYS A 105 17.53 -3.08 14.14
#